data_AF-A0A9J6QAG9-F1
#
_entry.id   AF-A0A9J6QAG9-F1
#
_cell.length_a   1.000
_cell.length_b   1.000
_cell.length_c   1.000
_cell.angle_alpha   90.00
_cell.angle_beta   90.00
_cell.angle_gamma   90.00
#
_symmetry.space_group_name_H-M   'P 1'
#
loop_
_entity.id
_entity.type
_entity.pdbx_description
1 polymer ?
#
loop_
_entity_poly.entity_id
_entity_poly.type
_entity_poly.pdbx_seq_one_letter_code
_entity_poly.pdbx_strand_id
1 'polypeptide(L)'
;MRLIKVIFVLLLICSFSVSSKKTTEYSDSYYKCVSENVDNPMSTNCMDSEIYIQRKYVKVITSEHEGLISPEDGEVIDLNYYTMQQLKHIDDKCKLWIKSGGQNGNILEKQCALDETISLKKLLSNFVVVVEG
;
A
#
# COMPACT_ATOMS: atom_id res chain seq x y z
N MET A 1 -22.25 19.44 -43.54
CA MET A 1 -21.03 19.14 -42.75
C MET A 1 -21.10 19.69 -41.31
N ARG A 2 -22.07 19.27 -40.48
CA ARG A 2 -22.09 19.64 -39.04
C ARG A 2 -22.47 18.50 -38.08
N LEU A 3 -23.09 17.43 -38.57
CA LEU A 3 -23.47 16.26 -37.74
C LEU A 3 -22.33 15.26 -37.48
N ILE A 4 -21.38 15.13 -38.42
CA ILE A 4 -20.28 14.13 -38.30
C ILE A 4 -19.29 14.49 -37.17
N LYS A 5 -19.16 15.77 -36.81
CA LYS A 5 -18.24 16.21 -35.75
C LYS A 5 -18.71 15.88 -34.33
N VAL A 6 -20.01 15.63 -34.12
CA VAL A 6 -20.54 15.38 -32.76
C VAL A 6 -20.41 13.90 -32.38
N ILE A 7 -20.53 12.99 -33.35
CA ILE A 7 -20.43 11.54 -33.11
C ILE A 7 -18.98 11.13 -32.78
N PHE A 8 -17.99 11.80 -33.38
CA PHE A 8 -16.57 11.50 -33.13
C PHE A 8 -16.11 11.89 -31.71
N VAL A 9 -16.74 12.91 -31.12
CA VAL A 9 -16.41 13.34 -29.74
C VAL A 9 -17.07 12.43 -28.70
N LEU A 10 -18.24 11.84 -28.99
CA LEU A 10 -18.92 10.90 -28.09
C LEU A 10 -18.27 9.52 -28.05
N LEU A 11 -17.63 9.07 -29.14
CA LEU A 11 -16.92 7.78 -29.19
C LEU A 11 -15.60 7.78 -28.39
N LEU A 12 -14.99 8.95 -28.15
CA LEU A 12 -13.77 9.08 -27.35
C LEU A 12 -14.01 9.00 -25.83
N ILE A 13 -15.26 9.19 -25.37
CA ILE A 13 -15.63 9.18 -23.95
C ILE A 13 -15.88 7.73 -23.46
N CYS A 14 -16.07 6.78 -24.38
CA CYS A 14 -16.20 5.35 -24.05
C CYS A 14 -14.84 4.62 -23.99
N SER A 15 -13.75 5.36 -23.83
CA SER A 15 -12.41 4.80 -23.69
C SER A 15 -12.25 4.18 -22.31
N PHE A 16 -12.47 2.86 -22.26
CA PHE A 16 -11.90 1.95 -21.27
C PHE A 16 -12.13 2.33 -19.80
N SER A 17 -13.34 2.08 -19.30
CA SER A 17 -13.46 1.54 -17.94
C SER A 17 -12.88 0.12 -17.93
N VAL A 18 -11.55 0.03 -18.07
CA VAL A 18 -10.81 -1.05 -17.44
C VAL A 18 -11.16 -0.90 -15.97
N SER A 19 -12.10 -1.73 -15.51
CA SER A 19 -12.24 -2.04 -14.10
C SER A 19 -10.94 -2.76 -13.74
N SER A 20 -9.85 -1.99 -13.60
CA SER A 20 -8.80 -2.40 -12.70
C SER A 20 -9.59 -2.54 -11.41
N LYS A 21 -9.76 -3.76 -10.91
CA LYS A 21 -10.04 -3.93 -9.49
C LYS A 21 -8.99 -3.05 -8.84
N LYS A 22 -9.41 -1.86 -8.40
CA LYS A 22 -8.58 -0.97 -7.61
C LYS A 22 -8.41 -1.83 -6.38
N THR A 23 -7.29 -2.56 -6.31
CA THR A 23 -6.91 -3.24 -5.09
C THR A 23 -6.93 -2.12 -4.08
N THR A 24 -7.97 -2.12 -3.25
CA THR A 24 -8.21 -1.02 -2.34
C THR A 24 -6.94 -0.89 -1.52
N GLU A 25 -6.36 0.31 -1.56
CA GLU A 25 -5.05 0.54 -0.99
C GLU A 25 -5.06 0.21 0.50
N TYR A 26 -6.21 0.47 1.12
CA TYR A 26 -6.59 0.15 2.49
C TYR A 26 -7.62 -0.98 2.56
N SER A 27 -7.71 -1.63 3.71
CA SER A 27 -8.71 -2.65 4.00
C SER A 27 -10.13 -2.09 4.11
N ASP A 28 -11.13 -2.92 3.88
CA ASP A 28 -12.53 -2.56 4.14
C ASP A 28 -12.77 -2.17 5.61
N SER A 29 -12.01 -2.77 6.53
CA SER A 29 -12.04 -2.43 7.95
C SER A 29 -11.57 -1.00 8.21
N TYR A 30 -10.60 -0.50 7.46
CA TYR A 30 -10.15 0.89 7.55
C TYR A 30 -11.25 1.85 7.10
N TYR A 31 -11.85 1.62 5.93
CA TYR A 31 -12.95 2.46 5.44
C TYR A 31 -14.13 2.48 6.39
N LYS A 32 -14.49 1.31 6.94
CA LYS A 32 -15.52 1.21 7.98
C LYS A 32 -15.14 2.02 9.21
N CYS A 33 -13.92 1.85 9.72
CA CYS A 33 -13.46 2.59 10.90
C CYS A 33 -13.50 4.10 10.69
N VAL A 34 -13.01 4.60 9.55
CA VAL A 34 -13.05 6.04 9.22
C VAL A 34 -14.49 6.54 9.16
N SER A 35 -15.41 5.78 8.56
CA SER A 35 -16.83 6.15 8.49
C SER A 35 -17.51 6.20 9.85
N GLU A 36 -17.10 5.36 10.79
CA GLU A 36 -17.63 5.31 12.16
C GLU A 36 -17.00 6.37 13.09
N ASN A 37 -15.88 6.99 12.68
CA ASN A 37 -15.11 7.94 13.48
C ASN A 37 -15.03 9.35 12.84
N VAL A 38 -16.01 9.71 12.00
CA VAL A 38 -16.05 11.01 11.31
C VAL A 38 -16.00 12.23 12.25
N ASP A 39 -16.53 12.09 13.46
CA ASP A 39 -16.54 13.15 14.47
C ASP A 39 -15.22 13.28 15.25
N ASN A 40 -14.25 12.40 15.01
CA ASN A 40 -12.93 12.43 15.65
C ASN A 40 -11.80 12.33 14.62
N PRO A 41 -11.63 13.37 13.77
CA PRO A 41 -10.64 13.37 12.68
C PRO A 41 -9.18 13.36 13.17
N MET A 42 -8.94 13.65 14.45
CA MET A 42 -7.61 13.62 15.06
C MET A 42 -7.24 12.24 15.63
N SER A 43 -8.17 11.27 15.59
CA SER A 43 -7.93 9.90 16.04
C SER A 43 -7.05 9.15 15.05
N THR A 44 -6.00 8.50 15.55
CA THR A 44 -5.13 7.62 14.75
C THR A 44 -5.56 6.16 14.78
N ASN A 45 -6.60 5.79 15.54
CA ASN A 45 -6.97 4.40 15.80
C ASN A 45 -7.20 3.57 14.53
N CYS A 46 -7.86 4.18 13.53
CA CYS A 46 -8.10 3.53 12.24
C CYS A 46 -6.79 3.29 11.49
N MET A 47 -5.86 4.26 11.52
CA MET A 47 -4.55 4.16 10.88
C MET A 47 -3.68 3.11 11.60
N ASP A 48 -3.66 3.11 12.93
CA ASP A 48 -2.92 2.13 13.73
C ASP A 48 -3.38 0.69 13.43
N SER A 49 -4.71 0.48 13.36
CA SER A 49 -5.30 -0.80 13.00
C SER A 49 -4.95 -1.21 11.57
N GLU A 50 -4.97 -0.27 10.65
CA GLU A 50 -4.65 -0.53 9.25
C GLU A 50 -3.16 -0.83 9.05
N ILE A 51 -2.25 -0.11 9.72
CA ILE A 51 -0.81 -0.41 9.71
C ILE A 51 -0.58 -1.85 10.17
N TYR A 52 -1.25 -2.29 11.24
CA TYR A 52 -1.15 -3.66 11.73
C TYR A 52 -1.62 -4.69 10.68
N ILE A 53 -2.75 -4.44 10.03
CA ILE A 53 -3.29 -5.30 8.97
C ILE A 53 -2.31 -5.38 7.78
N GLN A 54 -1.79 -4.24 7.32
CA GLN A 54 -0.87 -4.18 6.19
C GLN A 54 0.46 -4.89 6.51
N ARG A 55 1.00 -4.74 7.72
CA ARG A 55 2.18 -5.50 8.18
C ARG A 55 1.92 -7.00 8.23
N LYS A 56 0.71 -7.42 8.60
CA LYS A 56 0.33 -8.83 8.57
C LYS A 56 0.31 -9.35 7.13
N TYR A 57 -0.22 -8.60 6.17
CA TYR A 57 -0.17 -9.00 4.75
C TYR A 57 1.26 -9.10 4.22
N VAL A 58 2.11 -8.12 4.55
CA VAL A 58 3.54 -8.18 4.22
C VAL A 58 4.18 -9.45 4.78
N LYS A 59 3.92 -9.79 6.05
CA LYS A 59 4.44 -11.00 6.68
C LYS A 59 3.94 -12.28 6.00
N VAL A 60 2.66 -12.32 5.64
CA VAL A 60 2.06 -13.46 4.91
C VAL A 60 2.79 -13.70 3.60
N ILE A 61 2.98 -12.66 2.78
CA ILE A 61 3.75 -12.76 1.53
C ILE A 61 5.13 -13.35 1.80
N THR A 62 5.86 -12.84 2.80
CA THR A 62 7.21 -13.37 3.06
C THR A 62 7.24 -14.81 3.55
N SER A 63 6.22 -15.25 4.30
CA SER A 63 6.17 -16.62 4.83
C SER A 63 5.67 -17.65 3.83
N GLU A 64 4.78 -17.25 2.91
CA GLU A 64 4.27 -18.14 1.86
C GLU A 64 5.31 -18.41 0.76
N HIS A 65 6.29 -17.51 0.62
CA HIS A 65 7.33 -17.54 -0.39
C HIS A 65 8.74 -17.71 0.22
N GLU A 66 8.83 -18.48 1.30
CA GLU A 66 10.12 -18.82 1.93
C GLU A 66 10.95 -19.73 0.99
N GLY A 67 12.26 -19.48 0.92
CA GLY A 67 13.16 -20.29 0.08
C GLY A 67 13.11 -19.95 -1.41
N LEU A 68 12.54 -18.79 -1.78
CA LEU A 68 12.56 -18.28 -3.14
C LEU A 68 14.00 -18.23 -3.69
N ILE A 69 14.22 -18.74 -4.89
CA ILE A 69 15.55 -18.75 -5.52
C ILE A 69 15.61 -17.67 -6.58
N SER A 70 16.68 -16.88 -6.55
CA SER A 70 16.96 -15.85 -7.53
C SER A 70 17.19 -16.47 -8.92
N PRO A 71 16.48 -16.01 -9.96
CA PRO A 71 16.70 -16.51 -11.32
C PRO A 71 17.99 -15.97 -11.95
N GLU A 72 18.63 -14.96 -11.36
CA GLU A 72 19.85 -14.34 -11.88
C GLU A 72 21.12 -15.11 -11.49
N ASP A 73 21.21 -15.51 -10.22
CA ASP A 73 22.43 -16.09 -9.62
C ASP A 73 22.19 -17.43 -8.90
N GLY A 74 20.94 -17.88 -8.76
CA GLY A 74 20.59 -19.13 -8.09
C GLY A 74 20.69 -19.07 -6.57
N GLU A 75 20.89 -17.89 -5.97
CA GLU A 75 20.96 -17.74 -4.52
C GLU A 75 19.57 -17.71 -3.86
N VAL A 76 19.50 -18.13 -2.60
CA VAL A 76 18.27 -18.03 -1.79
C VAL A 76 18.00 -16.58 -1.44
N ILE A 77 16.81 -16.09 -1.76
CA ILE A 77 16.37 -14.75 -1.41
C ILE A 77 15.74 -14.78 -0.02
N ASP A 78 16.43 -14.20 0.97
CA ASP A 78 15.89 -14.04 2.32
C ASP A 78 14.91 -12.86 2.40
N LEU A 79 13.68 -13.09 1.92
CA LEU A 79 12.59 -12.12 1.95
C LEU A 79 12.21 -11.70 3.38
N ASN A 80 12.34 -12.60 4.35
CA ASN A 80 11.98 -12.33 5.74
C ASN A 80 12.97 -11.34 6.37
N TYR A 81 14.27 -11.59 6.25
CA TYR A 81 15.30 -10.67 6.71
C TYR A 81 15.17 -9.31 6.01
N TYR A 82 15.04 -9.29 4.69
CA TYR A 82 14.84 -8.05 3.93
C TYR A 82 13.65 -7.26 4.47
N THR A 83 12.50 -7.92 4.62
CA THR A 83 11.25 -7.29 5.07
C THR A 83 11.35 -6.76 6.49
N MET A 84 12.00 -7.50 7.40
CA MET A 84 12.25 -7.01 8.77
C MET A 84 13.11 -5.73 8.76
N GLN A 85 14.16 -5.68 7.94
CA GLN A 85 14.99 -4.48 7.82
C GLN A 85 14.22 -3.31 7.22
N GLN A 86 13.39 -3.55 6.19
CA GLN A 86 12.57 -2.51 5.58
C GLN A 86 11.54 -1.95 6.55
N LEU A 87 10.81 -2.81 7.29
CA LEU A 87 9.83 -2.34 8.28
C LEU A 87 10.48 -1.50 9.39
N LYS A 88 11.66 -1.91 9.86
CA LYS A 88 12.43 -1.10 10.82
C LYS A 88 12.84 0.24 10.22
N HIS A 89 13.31 0.25 8.98
CA HIS A 89 13.70 1.47 8.28
C HIS A 89 12.51 2.42 8.09
N ILE A 90 11.33 1.88 7.75
CA ILE A 90 10.08 2.65 7.64
C ILE A 90 9.75 3.30 8.99
N ASP A 91 9.79 2.55 10.09
CA ASP A 91 9.53 3.08 11.43
C ASP A 91 10.49 4.22 11.78
N ASP A 92 11.78 4.05 11.52
CA ASP A 92 12.79 5.06 11.85
C ASP A 92 12.68 6.31 10.95
N LYS A 93 12.37 6.12 9.65
CA LYS A 93 12.11 7.22 8.71
C LYS A 93 10.89 8.04 9.13
N CYS A 94 9.77 7.38 9.46
CA CYS A 94 8.50 8.05 9.73
C CYS A 94 8.46 8.73 11.10
N LYS A 95 9.25 8.27 12.09
CA LYS A 95 9.43 8.97 13.38
C LYS A 95 9.94 10.40 13.25
N LEU A 96 10.54 10.78 12.12
CA LEU A 96 10.93 12.16 11.85
C LEU A 96 9.73 13.12 11.95
N TRP A 97 8.53 12.68 11.53
CA TRP A 97 7.31 13.50 11.58
C TRP A 97 6.90 13.89 13.00
N ILE A 98 7.24 13.09 14.01
CA ILE A 98 7.00 13.44 15.42
C ILE A 98 7.74 14.74 15.79
N LYS A 99 8.87 15.04 15.13
CA LYS A 99 9.64 16.28 15.36
C LYS A 99 8.93 17.54 14.88
N SER A 100 7.91 17.42 14.04
CA SER A 100 7.03 18.54 13.67
C SER A 100 6.07 18.96 14.79
N GLY A 101 5.91 18.12 15.82
CA GLY A 101 5.15 18.43 17.04
C GLY A 101 3.63 18.39 16.90
N GLY A 102 2.97 18.32 18.05
CA GLY A 102 1.51 18.34 18.16
C GLY A 102 0.82 17.08 17.61
N GLN A 103 -0.51 17.13 17.52
CA GLN A 103 -1.32 16.04 16.98
C GLN A 103 -1.06 15.80 15.49
N ASN A 104 -0.80 16.87 14.73
CA ASN A 104 -0.48 16.77 13.32
C ASN A 104 0.79 15.95 13.06
N GLY A 105 1.84 16.11 13.88
CA GLY A 105 3.05 15.31 13.76
C GLY A 105 2.81 13.82 13.97
N ASN A 106 1.92 13.46 14.90
CA ASN A 106 1.52 12.06 15.10
C ASN A 106 0.72 11.52 13.91
N ILE A 107 -0.25 12.28 13.39
CA ILE A 107 -1.04 11.87 12.21
C ILE A 107 -0.13 11.65 10.99
N LEU A 108 0.83 12.56 10.78
CA LEU A 108 1.81 12.45 9.69
C LEU A 108 2.74 11.26 9.85
N GLU A 109 3.17 10.94 11.08
CA GLU A 109 3.95 9.73 11.36
C GLU A 109 3.17 8.46 10.99
N LYS A 110 1.89 8.39 11.36
CA LYS A 110 1.02 7.26 11.02
C LYS A 110 0.73 7.14 9.53
N GLN A 111 0.43 8.26 8.87
CA GLN A 111 0.21 8.28 7.43
C GLN A 111 1.47 7.79 6.68
N CYS A 112 2.64 8.30 7.08
CA CYS A 112 3.92 7.87 6.53
C CYS A 112 4.13 6.36 6.69
N ALA A 113 3.97 5.84 7.92
CA ALA A 113 4.18 4.41 8.18
C ALA A 113 3.21 3.53 7.37
N LEU A 114 1.97 4.00 7.20
CA LEU A 114 0.94 3.33 6.43
C LEU A 114 1.27 3.27 4.94
N ASP A 115 1.55 4.42 4.31
CA ASP A 115 1.84 4.53 2.87
C ASP A 115 3.08 3.72 2.48
N GLU A 116 4.11 3.77 3.33
CA GLU A 116 5.36 3.04 3.13
C GLU A 116 5.20 1.54 3.31
N THR A 117 4.40 1.10 4.29
CA THR A 117 4.08 -0.33 4.48
C THR A 117 3.29 -0.86 3.28
N ILE A 118 2.35 -0.09 2.75
CA ILE A 118 1.58 -0.46 1.56
C ILE A 118 2.49 -0.52 0.32
N SER A 119 3.42 0.41 0.20
CA SER A 119 4.42 0.42 -0.88
C SER A 119 5.33 -0.81 -0.81
N LEU A 120 5.80 -1.19 0.38
CA LEU A 120 6.55 -2.42 0.61
C LEU A 120 5.74 -3.66 0.23
N LYS A 121 4.46 -3.72 0.62
CA LYS A 121 3.55 -4.82 0.22
C LYS A 121 3.48 -4.95 -1.30
N LYS A 122 3.23 -3.85 -2.02
CA LYS A 122 3.15 -3.84 -3.49
C LYS A 122 4.46 -4.30 -4.12
N LEU A 123 5.60 -3.80 -3.61
CA LEU A 123 6.93 -4.21 -4.07
C LEU A 123 7.14 -5.71 -3.90
N LEU A 124 6.88 -6.27 -2.70
CA LEU A 124 7.05 -7.70 -2.43
C LEU A 124 6.12 -8.56 -3.28
N SER A 125 4.83 -8.20 -3.39
CA SER A 125 3.89 -8.93 -4.24
C SER A 125 4.34 -8.95 -5.70
N ASN A 126 4.78 -7.81 -6.24
CA ASN A 126 5.26 -7.75 -7.62
C ASN A 126 6.56 -8.52 -7.79
N PHE A 127 7.48 -8.43 -6.83
CA PHE A 127 8.74 -9.15 -6.86
C PHE A 127 8.53 -10.67 -6.92
N VAL A 128 7.68 -11.20 -6.04
CA VAL A 128 7.33 -12.63 -6.00
C VAL A 128 6.75 -13.07 -7.34
N VAL A 129 5.77 -12.34 -7.88
CA VAL A 129 5.18 -12.66 -9.20
C VAL A 129 6.23 -12.68 -10.30
N VAL A 130 7.18 -11.74 -10.30
CA VAL A 130 8.24 -11.69 -11.33
C VAL A 130 9.22 -12.86 -11.19
N VAL A 131 9.52 -13.31 -9.97
CA VAL A 131 10.46 -14.43 -9.75
C VAL A 131 9.80 -15.79 -10.01
N GLU A 132 8.53 -15.97 -9.65
CA GLU A 132 7.84 -17.27 -9.79
C GLU A 132 7.28 -17.50 -11.20
N GLY A 133 6.95 -16.43 -11.95
CA GLY A 133 6.39 -16.50 -13.31
C GLY A 133 4.87 -16.59 -13.34
#